data_AF-A0A3A0UZT5-F1
#
_entry.id   AF-A0A3A0UZT5-F1
#
_cell.length_a   1.000
_cell.length_b   1.000
_cell.length_c   1.000
_cell.angle_alpha   90.00
_cell.angle_beta   90.00
_cell.angle_gamma   90.00
#
_symmetry.space_group_name_H-M   'P 1'
#
loop_
_entity.id
_entity.type
_entity.pdbx_description
1 polymer ?
#
loop_
_entity_poly.entity_id
_entity_poly.type
_entity_poly.pdbx_seq_one_letter_code
_entity_poly.pdbx_strand_id
1 'polypeptide(L)'
;MTNDQLFKKSPKEAIKYYYLIEGLEFIVHLIVMMVLIFLWSHFNWWHFLIYIFIFLILIDIVYAAFGPWIKYHYTYYRIGENDIEVKYDFFFKSQKFVKLERMQY
;
A
#
# COMPACT_ATOMS: atom_id res chain seq x y z
N MET A 1 11.23 14.34 31.32
CA MET A 1 10.95 14.07 29.90
C MET A 1 10.37 12.68 29.81
N THR A 2 9.05 12.57 29.64
CA THR A 2 8.30 11.32 29.63
C THR A 2 8.46 10.63 28.26
N ASN A 3 8.64 9.31 28.28
CA ASN A 3 8.90 8.45 27.10
C ASN A 3 7.79 8.44 26.03
N ASP A 4 6.72 9.21 26.21
CA ASP A 4 5.50 9.20 25.39
C ASP A 4 5.61 10.04 24.11
N GLN A 5 6.69 10.80 23.92
CA GLN A 5 6.93 11.59 22.70
C GLN A 5 7.76 10.88 21.62
N LEU A 6 8.19 9.64 21.86
CA LEU A 6 8.99 8.86 20.90
C LEU A 6 8.09 8.15 19.89
N PHE A 7 8.37 8.35 18.60
CA PHE A 7 7.71 7.65 17.50
C PHE A 7 7.81 6.14 17.71
N LYS A 8 6.66 5.47 17.87
CA LYS A 8 6.58 4.02 18.00
C LYS A 8 6.41 3.40 16.62
N LYS A 9 7.16 2.33 16.38
CA LYS A 9 7.03 1.54 15.15
C LYS A 9 5.63 0.93 15.09
N SER A 10 5.10 0.82 13.87
CA SER A 10 3.80 0.20 13.61
C SER A 10 3.69 -1.19 14.30
N PRO A 11 2.58 -1.49 15.00
CA PRO A 11 2.38 -2.78 15.63
C PRO A 11 2.43 -3.90 14.59
N LYS A 12 2.89 -5.09 14.98
CA LYS A 12 3.05 -6.24 14.06
C LYS A 12 1.74 -6.62 13.36
N GLU A 13 0.59 -6.38 13.99
CA GLU A 13 -0.73 -6.63 13.41
C GLU A 13 -1.06 -5.72 12.21
N ALA A 14 -0.47 -4.53 12.12
CA ALA A 14 -0.68 -3.62 10.99
C ALA A 14 -0.08 -4.17 9.68
N ILE A 15 0.92 -5.06 9.74
CA ILE A 15 1.48 -5.74 8.56
C ILE A 15 0.38 -6.48 7.81
N LYS A 16 -0.44 -7.25 8.54
CA LYS A 16 -1.53 -8.05 7.95
C LYS A 16 -2.53 -7.16 7.22
N TYR A 17 -2.84 -6.01 7.81
CA TYR A 17 -3.74 -5.03 7.22
C TYR A 17 -3.16 -4.44 5.92
N TYR A 18 -1.87 -4.10 5.90
CA TYR A 18 -1.21 -3.64 4.67
C TYR A 18 -1.19 -4.70 3.58
N TYR A 19 -0.92 -5.96 3.92
CA TYR A 19 -1.02 -7.06 2.96
C TYR A 19 -2.43 -7.28 2.44
N LEU A 20 -3.47 -7.10 3.26
CA LEU A 20 -4.86 -7.21 2.82
C LEU A 20 -5.24 -6.11 1.84
N ILE A 21 -4.86 -4.86 2.11
CA ILE A 21 -5.14 -3.73 1.20
C ILE A 21 -4.39 -3.92 -0.11
N GLU A 22 -3.07 -4.13 -0.04
CA GLU A 22 -2.24 -4.32 -1.24
C GLU A 22 -2.68 -5.54 -2.04
N GLY A 23 -3.08 -6.63 -1.37
CA GLY A 23 -3.65 -7.80 -2.03
C GLY A 23 -4.97 -7.49 -2.76
N LEU A 24 -5.82 -6.62 -2.20
CA LEU A 24 -7.07 -6.21 -2.83
C LEU A 24 -6.81 -5.30 -4.04
N GLU A 25 -5.87 -4.35 -3.93
CA GLU A 25 -5.42 -3.53 -5.06
C GLU A 25 -4.82 -4.39 -6.18
N PHE A 26 -3.98 -5.38 -5.84
CA PHE A 26 -3.42 -6.34 -6.79
C PHE A 26 -4.49 -7.15 -7.53
N ILE A 27 -5.55 -7.59 -6.84
CA ILE A 27 -6.68 -8.28 -7.49
C ILE A 27 -7.35 -7.38 -8.52
N VAL A 28 -7.56 -6.09 -8.19
CA VAL A 28 -8.14 -5.12 -9.13
C VAL A 28 -7.25 -4.94 -10.35
N HIS A 29 -5.93 -4.79 -10.15
CA HIS A 29 -4.97 -4.70 -11.26
C HIS A 29 -4.98 -5.94 -12.16
N LEU A 30 -5.05 -7.14 -11.58
CA LEU A 30 -5.17 -8.38 -12.34
C LEU A 30 -6.44 -8.43 -13.19
N ILE A 31 -7.58 -8.01 -12.64
CA ILE A 31 -8.85 -7.96 -13.39
C ILE A 31 -8.71 -7.02 -14.58
N VAL A 32 -8.18 -5.81 -14.38
CA VAL A 32 -7.93 -4.84 -15.46
C VAL A 32 -7.00 -5.43 -16.52
N MET A 33 -5.94 -6.13 -16.12
CA MET A 33 -5.03 -6.79 -17.05
C MET A 33 -5.68 -7.89 -17.87
N MET A 34 -6.54 -8.71 -17.25
CA MET A 34 -7.28 -9.74 -17.99
C MET A 34 -8.17 -9.12 -19.06
N VAL A 35 -8.86 -8.02 -18.74
CA VAL A 35 -9.69 -7.30 -19.73
C VAL A 35 -8.83 -6.75 -20.87
N LEU A 36 -7.67 -6.15 -20.57
CA LEU A 36 -6.76 -5.63 -21.60
C LEU A 36 -6.20 -6.73 -22.50
N ILE A 37 -5.82 -7.87 -21.95
CA ILE A 37 -5.33 -9.03 -22.72
C ILE A 37 -6.47 -9.59 -23.60
N PHE A 38 -7.70 -9.66 -23.07
CA PHE A 38 -8.87 -10.07 -23.83
C PHE A 38 -9.13 -9.14 -25.02
N LEU A 39 -9.10 -7.82 -24.79
CA LEU A 39 -9.26 -6.82 -25.86
C LEU A 39 -8.14 -6.92 -26.89
N TRP A 40 -6.89 -7.03 -26.44
CA TRP A 40 -5.73 -7.21 -27.33
C TRP A 40 -5.90 -8.42 -28.25
N SER A 41 -6.34 -9.55 -27.69
CA SER A 41 -6.59 -10.79 -28.43
C SER A 41 -7.77 -10.64 -29.40
N HIS A 42 -8.88 -10.05 -28.94
CA HIS A 42 -10.10 -9.89 -29.73
C HIS A 42 -9.90 -8.97 -30.94
N PHE A 43 -9.18 -7.86 -30.76
CA PHE A 43 -8.90 -6.89 -31.82
C PHE A 43 -7.63 -7.20 -32.62
N ASN A 44 -6.97 -8.33 -32.32
CA ASN A 44 -5.71 -8.75 -32.94
C ASN A 44 -4.68 -7.62 -33.02
N TRP A 45 -4.49 -6.92 -31.91
CA TRP A 45 -3.51 -5.86 -31.81
C TRP A 45 -2.10 -6.41 -31.97
N TRP A 46 -1.12 -5.53 -32.17
CA TRP A 46 0.24 -5.96 -32.47
C TRP A 46 0.81 -6.90 -31.41
N HIS A 47 1.45 -7.97 -31.87
CA HIS A 47 1.90 -9.05 -30.99
C HIS A 47 2.93 -8.61 -29.94
N PHE A 48 3.70 -7.54 -30.19
CA PHE A 48 4.70 -7.06 -29.23
C PHE A 48 4.10 -6.60 -27.89
N LEU A 49 2.82 -6.21 -27.87
CA LEU A 49 2.14 -5.73 -26.66
C LEU A 49 2.06 -6.81 -25.57
N ILE A 50 2.10 -8.10 -25.92
CA ILE A 50 2.10 -9.18 -24.93
C ILE A 50 3.33 -9.11 -24.02
N TYR A 51 4.50 -8.73 -24.54
CA TYR A 51 5.71 -8.56 -23.74
C TYR A 51 5.58 -7.40 -22.75
N ILE A 52 4.86 -6.33 -23.15
CA ILE A 52 4.57 -5.20 -22.28
C ILE A 52 3.62 -5.63 -21.16
N PHE A 53 2.55 -6.39 -21.47
CA PHE A 53 1.65 -6.91 -20.44
C PHE A 53 2.36 -7.83 -19.45
N ILE A 54 3.22 -8.74 -19.94
CA ILE A 54 4.04 -9.61 -19.08
C ILE A 54 4.94 -8.77 -18.17
N PHE A 55 5.62 -7.78 -18.72
CA PHE A 55 6.49 -6.89 -17.95
C PHE A 55 5.74 -6.12 -16.86
N LEU A 56 4.56 -5.60 -17.19
CA LEU A 56 3.72 -4.89 -16.22
C LEU A 56 3.22 -5.83 -15.10
N ILE A 57 2.80 -7.05 -15.43
CA ILE A 57 2.42 -8.06 -14.42
C ILE A 57 3.60 -8.38 -13.49
N LEU A 58 4.81 -8.52 -14.03
CA LEU A 58 6.01 -8.74 -13.22
C LEU A 58 6.27 -7.59 -12.25
N ILE A 59 6.16 -6.33 -12.72
CA ILE A 59 6.30 -5.16 -11.85
C ILE A 59 5.22 -5.17 -10.75
N ASP A 60 3.98 -5.49 -11.10
CA ASP A 60 2.86 -5.49 -10.16
C ASP A 60 3.04 -6.57 -9.06
N ILE A 61 3.54 -7.76 -9.41
CA ILE A 61 3.89 -8.81 -8.45
C ILE A 61 5.00 -8.33 -7.50
N VAL A 62 6.05 -7.69 -8.04
CA VAL A 62 7.14 -7.14 -7.23
C VAL A 62 6.60 -6.05 -6.30
N TYR A 63 5.74 -5.16 -6.80
CA TYR A 63 5.14 -4.10 -6.01
C TYR A 63 4.25 -4.67 -4.88
N ALA A 64 3.39 -5.64 -5.18
CA ALA A 64 2.53 -6.28 -4.18
C ALA A 64 3.33 -7.04 -3.10
N ALA A 65 4.50 -7.59 -3.45
CA ALA A 65 5.38 -8.28 -2.50
C ALA A 65 6.16 -7.31 -1.60
N PHE A 66 6.77 -6.27 -2.18
CA PHE A 66 7.65 -5.34 -1.47
C PHE A 66 6.94 -4.14 -0.87
N GLY A 67 5.83 -3.68 -1.46
CA GLY A 67 4.99 -2.57 -1.01
C GLY A 67 4.58 -2.66 0.47
N PRO A 68 3.97 -3.76 0.93
CA PRO A 68 3.59 -3.91 2.35
C PRO A 68 4.80 -4.00 3.28
N TRP A 69 5.90 -4.63 2.84
CA TRP A 69 7.15 -4.70 3.64
C TRP A 69 7.76 -3.31 3.85
N ILE A 70 7.79 -2.52 2.78
CA ILE A 70 8.21 -1.11 2.79
C ILE A 70 7.28 -0.29 3.69
N LYS A 71 5.96 -0.33 3.46
CA LYS A 71 4.98 0.42 4.27
C LYS A 71 5.13 0.07 5.74
N TYR A 72 5.33 -1.19 6.08
CA TYR A 72 5.56 -1.58 7.46
C TYR A 72 6.86 -1.03 8.06
N HIS A 73 7.97 -1.06 7.31
CA HIS A 73 9.26 -0.63 7.82
C HIS A 73 9.35 0.90 7.98
N TYR A 74 8.68 1.65 7.10
CA TYR A 74 8.80 3.11 7.01
C TYR A 74 7.59 3.89 7.56
N THR A 75 6.58 3.21 8.11
CA THR A 75 5.46 3.87 8.80
C THR A 75 5.72 3.92 10.29
N TYR A 76 5.94 5.14 10.79
CA TYR A 76 6.11 5.44 12.20
C TYR A 76 4.87 6.17 12.71
N TYR A 77 4.40 5.77 13.89
CA TYR A 77 3.22 6.34 14.53
C TYR A 77 3.64 7.08 15.80
N ARG A 78 3.14 8.31 16.01
CA ARG A 78 3.21 9.00 17.30
C ARG A 78 1.79 9.16 17.83
N ILE A 79 1.55 8.69 19.05
CA ILE A 79 0.28 8.86 19.74
C ILE A 79 0.44 10.07 20.65
N GLY A 80 -0.14 11.21 20.25
CA GLY A 80 -0.34 12.36 21.14
C GLY A 80 -1.65 12.22 21.92
N GLU A 81 -1.86 13.03 22.96
CA GLU A 81 -3.03 12.93 23.86
C GLU A 81 -4.40 13.06 23.16
N ASN A 82 -4.45 13.70 21.98
CA ASN A 82 -5.67 13.91 21.18
C ASN A 82 -5.55 13.51 19.70
N ASP A 83 -4.37 13.12 19.22
CA ASP A 83 -4.10 12.93 17.78
C ASP A 83 -3.12 11.77 17.56
N ILE A 84 -3.39 10.94 16.55
CA ILE A 84 -2.42 9.97 16.02
C ILE A 84 -1.74 10.63 14.81
N GLU A 85 -0.45 10.90 14.94
CA GLU A 85 0.40 11.34 13.83
C GLU A 85 0.95 10.09 13.13
N VAL A 86 0.51 9.85 11.88
CA VAL A 86 1.07 8.79 11.04
C VAL A 86 2.07 9.42 10.08
N LYS A 87 3.35 9.07 10.23
CA LYS A 87 4.43 9.55 9.36
C LYS A 87 4.85 8.44 8.41
N TYR A 88 4.62 8.66 7.12
CA TYR A 88 5.14 7.81 6.04
C TYR A 88 6.43 8.47 5.50
N ASP A 89 7.59 7.85 5.69
CA ASP A 89 8.90 8.44 5.31
C ASP A 89 9.47 7.86 3.99
N PHE A 90 8.74 7.05 3.24
CA PHE A 90 9.35 6.28 2.13
C PHE A 90 9.63 7.08 0.85
N PHE A 91 8.89 8.15 0.52
CA PHE A 91 9.16 8.94 -0.71
C PHE A 91 8.71 10.40 -0.64
N PHE A 92 7.53 10.68 -0.08
CA PHE A 92 7.04 12.01 0.28
C PHE A 92 6.72 11.99 1.77
N LYS A 93 7.25 12.96 2.55
CA LYS A 93 6.86 13.17 3.94
C LYS A 93 5.37 13.54 3.99
N SER A 94 4.50 12.55 4.03
CA SER A 94 3.07 12.74 4.21
C SER A 94 2.77 12.53 5.69
N GLN A 95 2.41 13.62 6.37
CA GLN A 95 1.93 13.61 7.74
C GLN A 95 0.39 13.57 7.69
N LYS A 96 -0.20 12.45 8.06
CA LYS A 96 -1.65 12.37 8.29
C LYS A 96 -1.92 12.52 9.78
N PHE A 97 -2.63 13.60 10.13
CA PHE A 97 -3.18 13.81 11.47
C PHE A 97 -4.54 13.13 11.53
N VAL A 98 -4.68 12.07 12.33
CA VAL A 98 -5.98 11.43 12.59
C VAL A 98 -6.38 11.81 14.02
N LYS A 99 -7.37 12.70 14.14
CA LYS A 99 -7.90 13.16 15.42
C LYS A 99 -8.65 12.02 16.10
N LEU A 100 -8.25 11.66 17.32
CA LEU A 100 -8.95 10.64 18.11
C LEU A 100 -10.14 11.30 18.81
N GLU A 101 -11.32 11.21 18.21
CA GLU A 101 -12.53 11.49 18.98
C GLU A 101 -12.73 10.35 20.00
N ARG A 102 -12.57 10.68 21.28
CA ARG A 102 -12.92 9.76 22.37
C ARG A 102 -14.41 9.50 22.31
N MET A 103 -14.81 8.32 21.83
CA MET A 103 -16.12 7.76 22.15
C MET A 103 -16.08 7.27 23.60
N GLN A 104 -16.23 8.19 24.55
CA GLN A 104 -16.58 7.83 25.93
C GLN A 104 -18.08 7.57 25.96
N TYR A 105 -18.46 6.32 26.26
CA TYR A 105 -19.83 5.93 26.64
C TYR A 105 -19.88 5.72 28.14
#